data_AF-A0A8S3IQQ0-F1
#
_entry.id   AF-A0A8S3IQQ0-F1
#
_cell.length_a   1.000
_cell.length_b   1.000
_cell.length_c   1.000
_cell.angle_alpha   90.00
_cell.angle_beta   90.00
_cell.angle_gamma   90.00
#
_symmetry.space_group_name_H-M   'P 1'
#
loop_
_entity.id
_entity.type
_entity.pdbx_description
1 polymer ?
#
loop_
_entity_poly.entity_id
_entity_poly.type
_entity_poly.pdbx_seq_one_letter_code
_entity_poly.pdbx_strand_id
1 'polypeptide(L)'
;MVEYWNCAKTFRCRPRLYVEPTSIDSLRTLLNEINKRKSKVRVIGCAHSPSGLSMSNEVLISMKHFNRIIEIDEKNLEIHCESGVLLSRLNEILPQHNLSL
;
A
#
# COMPACT_ATOMS: atom_id res chain seq x y z
N MET A 1 -0.67 19.72 -9.61
CA MET A 1 -1.18 18.36 -9.92
C MET A 1 -0.02 17.40 -9.70
N VAL A 2 -0.18 16.35 -8.89
CA VAL A 2 0.92 15.43 -8.54
C VAL A 2 1.18 14.50 -9.72
N GLU A 3 2.44 14.31 -10.08
CA GLU A 3 2.86 13.35 -11.09
C GLU A 3 3.45 12.13 -10.39
N TYR A 4 2.95 10.94 -10.71
CA TYR A 4 3.43 9.68 -10.16
C TYR A 4 4.21 8.91 -11.22
N TRP A 5 5.38 8.41 -10.83
CA TRP A 5 6.32 7.69 -11.67
C TRP A 5 6.56 6.29 -11.11
N ASN A 6 6.78 5.31 -11.99
CA ASN A 6 7.31 4.02 -11.56
C ASN A 6 8.81 4.13 -11.21
N CYS A 7 9.38 3.10 -10.56
CA CYS A 7 10.81 3.07 -10.22
C CYS A 7 11.74 3.29 -11.43
N ALA A 8 11.41 2.71 -12.58
CA ALA A 8 12.22 2.77 -13.79
C ALA A 8 12.05 4.08 -14.58
N LYS A 9 11.16 4.98 -14.14
CA LYS A 9 10.81 6.24 -14.83
C LYS A 9 10.38 6.07 -16.29
N THR A 10 9.88 4.89 -16.65
CA THR A 10 9.37 4.58 -18.00
C THR A 10 7.87 4.82 -18.12
N PHE A 11 7.14 4.82 -17.00
CA PHE A 11 5.71 5.10 -16.94
C PHE A 11 5.43 6.24 -15.96
N ARG A 12 4.48 7.10 -16.33
CA ARG A 12 3.97 8.16 -15.47
C ARG A 12 2.46 8.29 -15.60
N CYS A 13 1.82 8.76 -14.54
CA CYS A 13 0.42 9.16 -14.56
C CYS A 13 0.20 10.43 -13.74
N ARG A 14 -0.95 11.07 -13.95
CA ARG A 14 -1.37 12.25 -13.19
C ARG A 14 -2.72 11.94 -12.58
N PRO A 15 -2.75 11.33 -11.38
CA PRO A 15 -4.00 11.00 -10.74
C PRO A 15 -4.79 12.26 -10.42
N ARG A 16 -6.11 12.21 -10.63
CA ARG A 16 -7.04 13.24 -10.16
C ARG A 16 -7.00 13.34 -8.63
N LEU A 17 -6.77 12.23 -7.94
CA LEU A 17 -6.70 12.17 -6.49
C LEU A 17 -5.58 11.22 -6.02
N TYR A 18 -4.70 11.74 -5.17
CA TYR A 18 -3.72 10.96 -4.42
C TYR A 18 -4.02 11.09 -2.93
N VAL A 19 -4.11 9.97 -2.22
CA VAL A 19 -4.48 9.93 -0.80
C VAL A 19 -3.66 8.93 -0.02
N GLU A 20 -3.42 9.28 1.25
CA GLU A 20 -2.65 8.50 2.21
C GLU A 20 -3.49 8.37 3.50
N PRO A 21 -4.49 7.47 3.53
CA PRO A 21 -5.35 7.31 4.69
C PRO A 21 -4.53 6.89 5.92
N THR A 22 -4.89 7.41 7.08
CA THR A 22 -4.21 7.16 8.36
C THR A 22 -5.04 6.29 9.31
N SER A 23 -6.30 5.99 8.94
CA SER A 23 -7.20 5.15 9.71
C SER A 23 -8.15 4.36 8.80
N ILE A 24 -8.62 3.20 9.28
CA ILE A 24 -9.57 2.36 8.55
C ILE A 24 -10.86 3.13 8.24
N ASP A 25 -11.35 3.96 9.16
CA ASP A 25 -12.60 4.71 8.95
C ASP A 25 -12.45 5.80 7.89
N SER A 26 -11.29 6.47 7.82
CA SER A 26 -10.97 7.40 6.74
C SER A 26 -10.91 6.69 5.39
N LEU A 27 -10.32 5.49 5.34
CA LEU A 27 -10.24 4.66 4.13
C LEU A 27 -11.63 4.20 3.68
N ARG A 28 -12.48 3.72 4.61
CA ARG A 28 -13.87 3.31 4.31
C ARG A 28 -14.69 4.46 3.74
N THR A 29 -14.64 5.62 4.40
CA THR A 29 -15.36 6.82 3.96
C THR A 29 -14.91 7.23 2.55
N LEU A 30 -13.60 7.27 2.32
CA LEU A 30 -13.02 7.57 1.02
C LEU A 30 -13.49 6.58 -0.08
N LEU A 31 -13.43 5.27 0.19
CA LEU A 31 -13.84 4.25 -0.78
C LEU A 31 -15.34 4.33 -1.11
N ASN A 32 -16.18 4.63 -0.12
CA ASN A 32 -17.61 4.86 -0.35
C ASN A 32 -17.86 6.05 -1.28
N GLU A 33 -17.15 7.17 -1.08
CA GLU A 33 -17.28 8.35 -1.95
C GLU A 33 -16.75 8.09 -3.37
N ILE A 34 -15.66 7.34 -3.51
CA ILE A 34 -15.13 6.94 -4.81
C ILE A 34 -16.12 6.04 -5.55
N ASN A 35 -16.73 5.08 -4.85
CA ASN A 35 -17.71 4.15 -5.41
C ASN A 35 -18.98 4.88 -5.88
N LYS A 36 -19.50 5.83 -5.10
CA LYS A 36 -20.63 6.70 -5.51
C LYS A 36 -20.34 7.43 -6.82
N ARG A 37 -19.08 7.84 -7.03
CA ARG A 37 -18.59 8.52 -8.24
C ARG A 37 -18.18 7.56 -9.36
N LYS A 38 -18.33 6.25 -9.16
CA LYS A 38 -17.92 5.17 -10.08
C LYS A 38 -16.48 5.32 -10.59
N SER A 39 -15.59 5.88 -9.77
CA SER A 39 -14.19 6.10 -10.16
C SER A 39 -13.34 4.87 -9.80
N LYS A 40 -12.28 4.62 -10.58
CA LYS A 40 -11.37 3.49 -10.39
C LYS A 40 -10.27 3.85 -9.40
N VAL A 41 -9.91 2.86 -8.59
CA VAL A 41 -8.85 2.96 -7.58
C VAL A 41 -7.69 2.06 -7.96
N ARG A 42 -6.47 2.56 -7.79
CA ARG A 42 -5.27 1.72 -7.69
C ARG A 42 -4.60 1.96 -6.34
N VAL A 43 -4.21 0.87 -5.70
CA VAL A 43 -3.36 0.91 -4.51
C VAL A 43 -1.91 0.91 -4.95
N ILE A 44 -1.09 1.73 -4.30
CA ILE A 44 0.34 1.81 -4.55
C ILE A 44 1.13 1.51 -3.28
N GLY A 45 2.30 0.89 -3.46
CA GLY A 45 3.33 0.74 -2.43
C GLY A 45 4.50 1.68 -2.72
N CYS A 46 5.73 1.22 -2.44
CA CYS A 46 6.97 1.99 -2.62
C CYS A 46 7.42 2.17 -4.09
N ALA A 47 6.52 2.00 -5.06
CA ALA A 47 6.76 2.16 -6.50
C ALA A 47 7.89 1.30 -7.10
N HIS A 48 8.31 0.20 -6.45
CA HIS A 48 9.42 -0.66 -6.93
C HIS A 48 9.13 -1.48 -8.19
N SER A 49 7.88 -1.56 -8.66
CA SER A 49 7.57 -2.26 -9.90
C SER A 49 7.95 -1.41 -11.12
N PRO A 50 8.69 -1.96 -12.10
CA PRO A 50 8.97 -1.27 -13.35
C PRO A 50 7.76 -1.25 -14.31
N SER A 51 6.68 -1.95 -13.98
CA SER A 51 5.48 -2.04 -14.81
C SER A 51 4.53 -0.85 -14.65
N GLY A 52 3.66 -0.64 -15.62
CA GLY A 52 2.57 0.35 -15.57
C GLY A 52 1.33 -0.07 -14.77
N LEU A 53 1.34 -1.23 -14.08
CA LEU A 53 0.13 -1.76 -13.41
C LEU A 53 -0.45 -0.82 -12.34
N SER A 54 0.41 -0.06 -11.67
CA SER A 54 0.02 0.88 -10.62
C SER A 54 -0.43 2.25 -11.16
N MET A 55 -0.34 2.49 -12.47
CA MET A 55 -0.67 3.77 -13.08
C MET A 55 -2.18 3.99 -13.18
N SER A 56 -2.64 5.15 -12.72
CA SER A 56 -4.04 5.58 -12.86
C SER A 56 -4.13 7.09 -12.89
N ASN A 57 -4.89 7.63 -13.84
CA ASN A 57 -5.24 9.05 -13.86
C ASN A 57 -6.48 9.35 -12.99
N GLU A 58 -7.08 8.34 -12.36
CA GLU A 58 -8.24 8.51 -11.47
C GLU A 58 -7.79 8.66 -10.01
N VAL A 59 -7.82 7.58 -9.22
CA VAL A 59 -7.45 7.61 -7.80
C VAL A 59 -6.28 6.67 -7.51
N LEU A 60 -5.26 7.20 -6.82
CA LEU A 60 -4.18 6.43 -6.21
C LEU A 60 -4.28 6.49 -4.68
N ILE A 61 -4.21 5.33 -4.02
CA ILE A 61 -4.20 5.20 -2.57
C ILE A 61 -2.87 4.61 -2.13
N SER A 62 -2.13 5.32 -1.29
CA SER A 62 -0.93 4.80 -0.62
C SER A 62 -1.29 4.27 0.76
N MET A 63 -0.95 3.00 1.02
CA MET A 63 -1.23 2.33 2.30
C MET A 63 -0.09 2.54 3.32
N LYS A 64 0.82 3.50 3.11
CA LYS A 64 2.06 3.65 3.89
C LYS A 64 1.87 3.81 5.41
N HIS A 65 0.69 4.26 5.84
CA HIS A 65 0.36 4.42 7.26
C HIS A 65 -0.28 3.18 7.90
N PHE A 66 -0.63 2.17 7.09
CA PHE A 66 -1.10 0.86 7.52
C PHE A 66 0.09 -0.10 7.57
N ASN A 67 1.02 0.16 8.49
CA ASN A 67 2.34 -0.50 8.54
C ASN A 67 2.59 -1.21 9.88
N ARG A 68 1.55 -1.65 10.58
CA ARG A 68 1.66 -2.38 11.84
C ARG A 68 1.74 -3.89 11.63
N ILE A 69 2.55 -4.54 12.46
CA ILE A 69 2.43 -5.98 12.72
C ILE A 69 1.33 -6.16 13.75
N ILE A 70 0.34 -6.98 13.44
CA ILE A 70 -0.84 -7.21 14.29
C ILE A 70 -0.57 -8.42 15.20
N GLU A 71 -0.04 -9.50 14.64
CA GLU A 71 0.20 -10.75 15.36
C GLU A 71 1.33 -11.55 14.68
N ILE A 72 2.10 -12.28 15.49
CA ILE A 72 3.08 -13.27 15.04
C ILE A 72 2.77 -14.58 15.75
N ASP A 73 2.39 -15.60 14.99
CA ASP A 73 2.15 -16.94 15.48
C ASP A 73 3.36 -17.83 15.15
N GLU A 74 4.27 -17.93 16.12
CA GLU A 74 5.50 -18.75 16.00
C GLU A 74 5.20 -20.24 15.84
N LYS A 75 4.05 -20.71 16.35
CA LYS A 75 3.68 -22.12 16.29
C LYS A 75 3.22 -22.51 14.89
N ASN A 76 2.44 -21.65 14.26
CA ASN A 76 1.91 -21.88 12.91
C ASN A 76 2.77 -21.26 11.80
N LEU A 77 3.83 -20.51 12.15
CA LEU A 77 4.70 -19.78 11.21
C LEU A 77 3.92 -18.72 10.40
N GLU A 78 2.97 -18.06 11.04
CA GLU A 78 2.10 -17.06 10.41
C GLU A 78 2.35 -15.66 10.97
N ILE A 79 2.23 -14.65 10.10
CA ILE A 79 2.31 -13.24 10.48
C ILE A 79 1.06 -12.55 9.97
N HIS A 80 0.31 -11.93 10.87
CA HIS A 80 -0.76 -11.03 10.50
C HIS A 80 -0.23 -9.60 10.57
N CYS A 81 -0.27 -8.90 9.44
CA CYS A 81 0.19 -7.52 9.36
C CYS A 81 -0.66 -6.69 8.40
N GLU A 82 -0.58 -5.37 8.56
CA GLU A 82 -1.24 -4.44 7.67
C GLU A 82 -0.53 -4.36 6.30
N SER A 83 -1.29 -4.05 5.24
CA SER A 83 -0.82 -4.14 3.84
C SER A 83 0.35 -3.22 3.46
N GLY A 84 0.63 -2.19 4.26
CA GLY A 84 1.69 -1.23 4.06
C GLY A 84 3.00 -1.57 4.76
N VAL A 85 3.08 -2.72 5.46
CA VAL A 85 4.32 -3.19 6.07
C VAL A 85 5.40 -3.42 5.01
N LEU A 86 6.61 -2.93 5.29
CA LEU A 86 7.76 -3.11 4.42
C LEU A 86 8.45 -4.46 4.71
N LEU A 87 8.94 -5.12 3.67
CA LEU A 87 9.76 -6.33 3.81
C LEU A 87 11.01 -6.08 4.66
N SER A 88 11.63 -4.89 4.57
CA SER A 88 12.76 -4.52 5.43
C SER A 88 12.39 -4.56 6.91
N ARG A 89 11.18 -4.10 7.26
CA ARG A 89 10.67 -4.14 8.63
C ARG A 89 10.41 -5.57 9.10
N LEU A 90 9.89 -6.43 8.23
CA LEU A 90 9.72 -7.85 8.53
C LEU A 90 11.06 -8.53 8.77
N ASN A 91 12.07 -8.24 7.93
CA ASN A 91 13.42 -8.79 8.07
C ASN A 91 14.12 -8.38 9.38
N GLU A 92 13.75 -7.23 9.97
CA GLU A 92 14.23 -6.81 11.30
C GLU A 92 13.54 -7.55 12.45
N ILE A 93 12.24 -7.86 12.31
CA ILE A 93 11.41 -8.42 13.39
C ILE A 93 11.52 -9.95 13.44
N LEU A 94 11.45 -10.62 12.30
CA LEU A 94 11.35 -12.07 12.23
C LEU A 94 12.48 -12.83 12.94
N PRO A 95 13.75 -12.41 12.87
CA PRO A 95 14.83 -13.08 13.59
C PRO A 95 14.65 -13.07 15.11
N GLN A 96 13.92 -12.08 15.67
CA GLN A 96 13.63 -12.00 17.11
C GLN A 96 12.68 -13.11 17.58
N HIS A 97 11.94 -13.70 16.64
CA HIS A 97 10.99 -14.79 16.84
C HIS A 97 11.50 -16.13 16.28
N ASN A 98 12.80 -16.23 15.94
CA ASN A 98 13.39 -17.39 15.25
C ASN A 98 12.74 -17.71 13.88
N LEU A 99 12.24 -16.69 13.17
CA LEU A 99 11.61 -16.81 11.85
C LEU A 99 12.44 -16.12 10.76
N SER A 100 12.18 -16.45 9.48
CA SER A 100 12.80 -15.81 8.30
C SER A 100 11.91 -15.92 7.05
N LEU A 101 12.17 -15.08 6.03
CA LEU A 101 11.49 -15.05 4.72
C LEU A 101 12.51 -14.98 3.57
#